data_AF-W6K6S1-F1
#
_entry.id   AF-W6K6S1-F1
#
_cell.length_a   1.000
_cell.length_b   1.000
_cell.length_c   1.000
_cell.angle_alpha   90.00
_cell.angle_beta   90.00
_cell.angle_gamma   90.00
#
_symmetry.space_group_name_H-M   'P 1'
#
loop_
_entity.id
_entity.type
_entity.pdbx_description
1 polymer ?
#
loop_
_entity_poly.entity_id
_entity_poly.type
_entity_poly.pdbx_seq_one_letter_code
_entity_poly.pdbx_strand_id
1 'polypeptide(L)'
;MNRQYPAVIHRDEGSDYGVSFPDFPGCVSAGSTIEQAVAEGMVALSLHVSGMAEDGEAFPDPTPADQVLKGAHREGFISLVMIPVNLPARAKRYNVMLPEDLVEQADLIAPNRSAYLTEALRAKLATDLAGNSHRGGALVLERQAHSGRVRSVKHPVRKSATNSAV
;
A
#
# COMPACT_ATOMS: atom_id res chain seq x y z
N MET A 1 -8.46 1.06 -1.72
CA MET A 1 -7.47 0.49 -2.67
C MET A 1 -7.52 -1.01 -2.48
N ASN A 2 -7.76 -1.79 -3.54
CA ASN A 2 -7.86 -3.24 -3.43
C ASN A 2 -6.44 -3.83 -3.36
N ARG A 3 -6.10 -4.52 -2.27
CA ARG A 3 -4.84 -5.24 -2.08
C ARG A 3 -5.13 -6.69 -1.71
N GLN A 4 -4.14 -7.57 -1.84
CA GLN A 4 -4.22 -8.95 -1.41
C GLN A 4 -3.09 -9.24 -0.44
N TYR A 5 -3.42 -9.87 0.69
CA TYR A 5 -2.44 -10.28 1.69
C TYR A 5 -2.38 -11.80 1.77
N PRO A 6 -1.18 -12.38 1.93
CA PRO A 6 -1.03 -13.81 2.18
C PRO A 6 -1.62 -14.16 3.54
N ALA A 7 -2.37 -15.25 3.60
CA ALA A 7 -2.93 -15.82 4.80
C ALA A 7 -2.46 -17.27 4.93
N VAL A 8 -2.00 -17.63 6.11
CA VAL A 8 -1.50 -18.97 6.42
C VAL A 8 -2.59 -19.76 7.13
N ILE A 9 -2.99 -20.87 6.50
CA ILE A 9 -3.95 -21.82 7.05
C ILE A 9 -3.18 -22.89 7.82
N HIS A 10 -3.57 -23.10 9.07
CA HIS A 10 -3.00 -24.10 9.95
C HIS A 10 -4.09 -24.87 10.69
N ARG A 11 -3.74 -26.07 11.18
CA ARG A 11 -4.63 -26.89 12.00
C ARG A 11 -3.82 -27.82 12.88
N ASP A 12 -4.20 -27.90 14.15
CA ASP A 12 -3.67 -28.85 15.11
C ASP A 12 -4.59 -30.08 15.20
N GLU A 13 -4.07 -31.19 15.75
CA GLU A 13 -4.86 -32.41 15.90
C GLU A 13 -6.11 -32.17 16.77
N GLY A 14 -7.29 -32.41 16.20
CA GLY A 14 -8.57 -32.22 16.88
C GLY A 14 -9.05 -30.76 16.97
N SER A 15 -8.36 -29.79 16.35
CA SER A 15 -8.80 -28.40 16.31
C SER A 15 -9.57 -28.05 15.03
N ASP A 16 -10.23 -26.89 15.08
CA ASP A 16 -10.72 -26.17 13.90
C ASP A 16 -9.56 -25.64 13.03
N TYR A 17 -9.85 -25.24 11.81
CA TYR A 17 -8.87 -24.62 10.91
C TYR A 17 -8.63 -23.17 11.32
N GLY A 18 -7.38 -22.83 11.60
CA GLY A 18 -6.93 -21.47 11.89
C GLY A 18 -6.41 -20.76 10.65
N VAL A 19 -6.68 -19.47 10.57
CA VAL A 19 -6.12 -18.54 9.57
C VAL A 19 -5.36 -17.45 10.30
N SER A 20 -4.14 -17.19 9.85
CA SER A 20 -3.30 -16.13 10.42
C SER A 20 -2.66 -15.30 9.31
N PHE A 21 -2.47 -14.01 9.58
CA PHE A 21 -1.86 -13.08 8.63
C PHE A 21 -0.46 -12.69 9.12
N PRO A 22 0.62 -13.07 8.40
CA PRO A 22 1.98 -12.71 8.79
C PRO A 22 2.21 -11.19 8.77
N ASP A 23 1.52 -10.48 7.89
CA ASP A 23 1.63 -9.02 7.75
C ASP A 23 0.82 -8.26 8.81
N PHE A 24 -0.15 -8.91 9.46
CA PHE A 24 -0.99 -8.32 10.50
C PHE A 24 -0.90 -9.17 11.77
N PRO A 25 0.19 -9.03 12.56
CA PRO A 25 0.34 -9.77 13.81
C PRO A 25 -0.85 -9.53 14.74
N GLY A 26 -1.52 -10.61 15.16
CA GLY A 26 -2.72 -10.55 15.99
C GLY A 26 -4.04 -10.60 15.21
N CYS A 27 -4.02 -10.47 13.88
CA CYS A 27 -5.16 -10.80 13.05
C CYS A 27 -5.20 -12.31 12.82
N VAL A 28 -6.07 -12.99 13.56
CA VAL A 28 -6.30 -14.44 13.44
C VAL A 28 -7.79 -14.72 13.41
N SER A 29 -8.16 -15.79 12.72
CA SER A 29 -9.53 -16.28 12.67
C SER A 29 -9.55 -17.80 12.61
N ALA A 30 -10.70 -18.42 12.84
CA ALA A 30 -10.85 -19.87 12.79
C ALA A 30 -12.22 -20.29 12.24
N GLY A 31 -12.29 -21.50 11.69
CA GLY A 31 -13.54 -22.09 11.20
C GLY A 31 -13.47 -23.61 11.15
N SER A 32 -14.62 -24.28 11.21
CA SER A 32 -14.68 -25.74 11.22
C SER A 32 -14.35 -26.38 9.87
N THR A 33 -14.43 -25.60 8.78
CA THR A 33 -13.90 -25.98 7.47
C THR A 33 -12.91 -24.94 6.96
N ILE A 34 -12.12 -25.31 5.95
CA ILE A 34 -11.17 -24.39 5.29
C ILE A 34 -11.91 -23.18 4.71
N GLU A 35 -13.04 -23.41 4.04
CA GLU A 35 -13.85 -22.37 3.43
C GLU A 35 -14.39 -21.39 4.48
N GLN A 36 -14.88 -21.93 5.60
CA GLN A 36 -15.34 -21.11 6.71
C GLN A 36 -14.19 -20.30 7.30
N ALA A 37 -13.04 -20.93 7.56
CA ALA A 37 -11.89 -20.24 8.14
C ALA A 37 -11.37 -19.12 7.22
N VAL A 38 -11.39 -19.33 5.90
CA VAL A 38 -11.06 -18.28 4.91
C VAL A 38 -12.09 -17.17 4.91
N ALA A 39 -13.39 -17.49 4.93
CA ALA A 39 -14.46 -16.48 4.97
C ALA A 39 -14.36 -15.63 6.25
N GLU A 40 -14.17 -16.26 7.41
CA GLU A 40 -13.97 -15.58 8.68
C GLU A 40 -12.64 -14.80 8.70
N GLY A 41 -11.61 -15.30 8.03
CA GLY A 41 -10.35 -14.57 7.82
C GLY A 41 -10.53 -13.29 7.00
N MET A 42 -11.37 -13.32 5.96
CA MET A 42 -11.70 -12.12 5.18
C MET A 42 -12.39 -11.06 6.03
N VAL A 43 -13.33 -11.47 6.89
CA VAL A 43 -14.03 -10.58 7.83
C VAL A 43 -13.06 -10.01 8.86
N ALA A 44 -12.25 -10.86 9.48
CA ALA A 44 -11.25 -10.47 10.48
C ALA A 44 -10.25 -9.45 9.92
N LEU A 45 -9.71 -9.69 8.72
CA LEU A 45 -8.79 -8.77 8.06
C LEU A 45 -9.45 -7.43 7.74
N SER A 46 -10.68 -7.46 7.23
CA SER A 46 -11.43 -6.24 6.90
C SER A 46 -11.70 -5.40 8.15
N LEU A 47 -12.07 -6.04 9.27
CA LEU A 47 -12.29 -5.37 10.54
C LEU A 47 -10.98 -4.78 11.09
N HIS A 48 -9.89 -5.55 11.05
CA HIS A 48 -8.58 -5.11 11.54
C HIS A 48 -8.07 -3.89 10.76
N VAL A 49 -8.14 -3.93 9.43
CA VAL A 49 -7.80 -2.80 8.56
C VAL A 49 -8.70 -1.59 8.83
N SER A 50 -9.98 -1.79 9.12
CA SER A 50 -10.89 -0.70 9.45
C SER A 50 -10.48 -0.02 10.76
N GLY A 51 -10.15 -0.79 11.81
CA GLY A 51 -9.62 -0.25 13.06
C GLY A 51 -8.31 0.52 12.86
N MET A 52 -7.33 -0.05 12.15
CA MET A 52 -6.08 0.64 11.80
C MET A 52 -6.33 1.96 11.05
N ALA A 53 -7.36 2.02 10.20
CA ALA A 53 -7.72 3.23 9.46
C ALA A 53 -8.26 4.33 10.38
N GLU A 54 -9.10 3.95 11.36
CA GLU A 54 -9.66 4.84 12.37
C GLU A 54 -8.55 5.40 13.27
N ASP A 55 -7.59 4.56 13.63
CA ASP A 55 -6.41 4.94 14.44
C ASP A 55 -5.34 5.71 13.63
N GLY A 56 -5.52 5.83 12.30
CA GLY A 56 -4.62 6.57 11.41
C GLY A 56 -3.27 5.87 11.15
N GLU A 57 -3.20 4.57 11.43
CA GLU A 57 -2.02 3.74 11.22
C GLU A 57 -1.71 3.52 9.73
N ALA A 58 -0.46 3.15 9.45
CA ALA A 58 -0.06 2.79 8.10
C ALA A 58 -0.33 1.31 7.85
N PHE A 59 -0.89 0.98 6.70
CA PHE A 59 -1.05 -0.41 6.29
C PHE A 59 0.30 -0.99 5.83
N PRO A 60 0.69 -2.19 6.30
CA PRO A 60 1.89 -2.85 5.84
C PRO A 60 1.79 -3.18 4.35
N ASP A 61 2.91 -3.25 3.64
CA ASP A 61 2.91 -3.78 2.28
C ASP A 61 2.82 -5.32 2.31
N PRO A 62 2.03 -5.95 1.41
CA PRO A 62 1.83 -7.39 1.43
C PRO A 62 3.13 -8.13 1.16
N THR A 63 3.46 -9.08 2.05
CA THR A 63 4.65 -9.91 1.87
C THR A 63 4.47 -10.84 0.67
N PRO A 64 5.48 -11.02 -0.20
CA PRO A 64 5.39 -11.97 -1.32
C PRO A 64 5.12 -13.40 -0.82
N ALA A 65 4.21 -14.11 -1.49
CA ALA A 65 3.80 -15.46 -1.10
C ALA A 65 5.00 -16.43 -0.94
N ASP A 66 6.01 -16.33 -1.82
CA ASP A 66 7.23 -17.14 -1.74
C ASP A 66 8.03 -16.94 -0.45
N GLN A 67 8.01 -15.72 0.10
CA GLN A 67 8.69 -15.41 1.36
C GLN A 67 7.91 -15.96 2.54
N VAL A 68 6.58 -15.82 2.52
CA VAL A 68 5.72 -16.39 3.55
C VAL A 68 5.83 -17.91 3.58
N LEU A 69 5.80 -18.56 2.41
CA LEU A 69 5.87 -20.02 2.32
C LEU A 69 7.15 -20.58 2.95
N LYS A 70 8.30 -19.93 2.73
CA LYS A 70 9.59 -20.30 3.34
C LYS A 70 9.56 -20.25 4.87
N GLY A 71 8.79 -19.35 5.47
CA GLY A 71 8.63 -19.21 6.92
C GLY A 71 7.46 -20.01 7.50
N ALA A 72 6.53 -20.46 6.66
CA ALA A 72 5.29 -21.13 7.06
C ALA A 72 5.42 -22.65 7.24
N HIS A 73 6.61 -23.23 7.01
CA HIS A 73 6.92 -24.64 7.27
C HIS A 73 7.00 -24.95 8.78
N ARG A 74 5.88 -24.77 9.49
CA ARG A 74 5.69 -25.13 10.90
C ARG A 74 4.70 -26.28 11.01
N GLU A 75 4.68 -26.93 12.16
CA GLU A 75 3.67 -27.95 12.46
C GLU A 75 2.26 -27.38 12.26
N GLY A 76 1.38 -28.20 11.70
CA GLY A 76 0.01 -27.81 11.40
C GLY A 76 -0.19 -26.96 10.14
N PHE A 77 0.85 -26.56 9.40
CA PHE A 77 0.67 -25.84 8.13
C PHE A 77 -0.09 -26.67 7.09
N ILE A 78 -1.14 -26.08 6.51
CA ILE A 78 -1.94 -26.71 5.45
C ILE A 78 -1.71 -26.02 4.11
N SER A 79 -1.92 -24.70 4.06
CA SER A 79 -1.92 -23.96 2.79
C SER A 79 -1.72 -22.46 2.99
N LEU A 80 -1.39 -21.78 1.89
CA LEU A 80 -1.32 -20.33 1.79
C LEU A 80 -2.40 -19.84 0.82
N VAL A 81 -3.18 -18.85 1.24
CA VAL A 81 -4.25 -18.25 0.43
C VAL A 81 -4.08 -16.73 0.36
N MET A 82 -4.31 -16.14 -0.81
CA MET A 82 -4.30 -14.70 -0.97
C MET A 82 -5.69 -14.13 -0.69
N ILE A 83 -5.82 -13.36 0.38
CA ILE A 83 -7.09 -12.77 0.79
C ILE A 83 -7.17 -11.32 0.30
N PRO A 84 -8.18 -10.96 -0.53
CA PRO A 84 -8.39 -9.59 -0.94
C PRO A 84 -8.96 -8.74 0.20
N VAL A 85 -8.47 -7.51 0.31
CA VAL A 85 -8.99 -6.49 1.23
C VAL A 85 -9.00 -5.13 0.55
N ASN A 86 -10.08 -4.38 0.77
CA ASN A 86 -10.15 -3.00 0.32
C ASN A 86 -9.65 -2.09 1.44
N LEU A 87 -8.41 -1.62 1.33
CA LEU A 87 -7.86 -0.67 2.27
C LEU A 87 -8.56 0.70 2.09
N PRO A 88 -9.09 1.32 3.14
CA PRO A 88 -9.61 2.68 3.04
C PRO A 88 -8.46 3.60 2.63
N ALA A 89 -8.69 4.38 1.57
CA ALA A 89 -7.67 5.33 1.13
C ALA A 89 -7.63 6.48 2.13
N ARG A 90 -6.45 6.81 2.66
CA ARG A 90 -6.30 8.06 3.40
C ARG A 90 -6.66 9.23 2.49
N ALA A 91 -7.57 10.07 2.97
CA ALA A 91 -7.90 11.32 2.29
C ALA A 91 -6.67 12.23 2.32
N LYS A 92 -6.11 12.52 1.15
CA LYS A 92 -5.01 13.47 1.01
C LYS A 92 -5.56 14.82 0.58
N ARG A 93 -5.36 15.85 1.40
CA ARG A 93 -5.78 17.22 1.08
C ARG A 93 -4.83 17.81 0.02
N TYR A 94 -5.42 18.27 -1.07
CA TYR A 94 -4.72 19.03 -2.11
C TYR A 94 -5.30 20.43 -2.18
N ASN A 95 -4.42 21.44 -2.24
CA ASN A 95 -4.82 22.81 -2.54
C ASN A 95 -4.64 23.02 -4.05
N VAL A 96 -5.73 23.29 -4.74
CA VAL A 96 -5.77 23.50 -6.19
C VAL A 96 -6.43 24.84 -6.49
N MET A 97 -6.03 25.48 -7.58
CA MET A 97 -6.77 26.62 -8.14
C MET A 97 -7.75 26.09 -9.20
N LEU A 98 -8.99 26.57 -9.15
CA LEU A 98 -10.04 26.26 -10.12
C LEU A 98 -10.67 27.57 -10.60
N PRO A 99 -11.20 27.62 -11.84
CA PRO A 99 -12.01 28.74 -12.30
C PRO A 99 -13.21 28.99 -11.40
N GLU A 100 -13.54 30.27 -11.18
CA GLU A 100 -14.60 30.70 -10.27
C GLU A 100 -15.98 30.20 -10.73
N ASP A 101 -16.29 30.40 -12.01
CA ASP A 101 -17.53 29.97 -12.65
C ASP A 101 -17.78 28.45 -12.53
N LEU A 102 -16.71 27.65 -12.57
CA LEU A 102 -16.78 26.20 -12.41
C LEU A 102 -17.12 25.79 -10.98
N VAL A 103 -16.53 26.47 -9.99
CA VAL A 103 -16.79 26.19 -8.56
C VAL A 103 -18.24 26.54 -8.21
N GLU A 104 -18.72 27.70 -8.68
CA GLU A 104 -20.11 28.12 -8.47
C GLU A 104 -21.10 27.12 -9.08
N GLN A 105 -20.86 26.65 -10.31
CA GLN A 105 -21.70 25.64 -10.95
C GLN A 105 -21.72 24.32 -10.17
N ALA A 106 -20.56 23.88 -9.65
CA ALA A 106 -20.47 22.67 -8.85
C ALA A 106 -21.28 22.78 -7.54
N ASP A 107 -21.27 23.95 -6.89
CA ASP A 107 -22.00 24.20 -5.65
C ASP A 107 -23.52 24.18 -5.80
N LEU A 108 -24.03 24.59 -6.97
CA LEU A 108 -25.45 24.50 -7.29
C LEU A 108 -25.94 23.06 -7.38
N ILE A 109 -25.05 22.13 -7.78
CA ILE A 109 -25.37 20.72 -8.00
C ILE A 109 -25.16 19.90 -6.73
N ALA A 110 -24.06 20.15 -6.01
CA ALA A 110 -23.65 19.32 -4.88
C ALA A 110 -23.12 20.16 -3.72
N PRO A 111 -23.71 20.05 -2.50
CA PRO A 111 -23.22 20.77 -1.33
C PRO A 111 -21.85 20.26 -0.84
N ASN A 112 -21.43 19.04 -1.24
CA ASN A 112 -20.14 18.48 -0.90
C ASN A 112 -19.20 18.49 -2.11
N ARG A 113 -18.46 19.59 -2.27
CA ARG A 113 -17.44 19.77 -3.33
C ARG A 113 -16.44 18.62 -3.40
N SER A 114 -15.97 18.11 -2.26
CA SER A 114 -14.95 17.05 -2.22
C SER A 114 -15.47 15.72 -2.77
N ALA A 115 -16.71 15.36 -2.40
CA ALA A 115 -17.36 14.16 -2.92
C ALA A 115 -17.60 14.30 -4.44
N TYR A 116 -18.12 15.44 -4.88
CA TYR A 116 -18.39 15.72 -6.29
C TYR A 116 -17.12 15.65 -7.15
N LEU A 117 -16.04 16.31 -6.71
CA LEU A 117 -14.73 16.25 -7.39
C LEU A 117 -14.16 14.82 -7.41
N THR A 118 -14.35 14.05 -6.33
CA THR A 118 -13.89 12.66 -6.26
C THR A 118 -14.60 11.79 -7.28
N GLU A 119 -15.91 11.93 -7.42
CA GLU A 119 -16.72 11.19 -8.38
C GLU A 119 -16.32 11.52 -9.82
N ALA A 120 -16.23 12.82 -10.14
CA ALA A 120 -15.82 13.29 -11.46
C ALA A 120 -14.42 12.78 -11.82
N LEU A 121 -13.46 12.82 -10.88
CA LEU A 121 -12.11 12.32 -11.09
C LEU A 121 -12.08 10.80 -11.30
N ARG A 122 -12.87 10.02 -10.54
CA ARG A 122 -12.97 8.57 -10.72
C ARG A 122 -13.52 8.20 -12.10
N ALA A 123 -14.60 8.87 -12.53
CA ALA A 123 -15.18 8.65 -13.84
C ALA A 123 -14.17 8.94 -14.96
N LYS A 124 -13.47 10.07 -14.85
CA LYS A 124 -12.44 10.46 -15.83
C LYS A 124 -11.28 9.47 -15.89
N LEU A 125 -10.77 9.03 -14.73
CA LEU A 125 -9.70 8.02 -14.65
C LEU A 125 -10.13 6.68 -15.25
N ALA A 126 -11.37 6.24 -15.02
CA ALA A 126 -11.87 5.00 -15.61
C ALA A 126 -11.88 5.07 -17.14
N THR A 127 -12.34 6.19 -17.72
CA THR A 127 -12.30 6.41 -19.18
C THR A 127 -10.87 6.45 -19.71
N ASP A 128 -9.98 7.18 -19.05
CA ASP A 128 -8.59 7.36 -19.52
C ASP A 128 -7.78 6.05 -19.43
N LEU A 129 -7.96 5.25 -18.38
CA LEU A 129 -7.32 3.94 -18.23
C LEU A 129 -7.86 2.91 -19.25
N ALA A 130 -9.16 2.92 -19.52
CA ALA A 130 -9.75 2.08 -20.57
C ALA A 130 -9.22 2.46 -21.96
N GLY A 131 -9.05 3.76 -22.25
CA GLY A 131 -8.47 4.25 -23.50
C GLY A 131 -6.97 3.99 -23.66
N ASN A 132 -6.20 4.00 -22.57
CA ASN A 132 -4.75 3.77 -22.60
C ASN A 132 -4.35 2.29 -22.77
N SER A 133 -5.28 1.35 -22.56
CA SER A 133 -5.05 -0.08 -22.81
C SER A 133 -4.74 -0.40 -24.29
N HIS A 134 -4.95 0.54 -25.21
CA HIS A 134 -4.57 0.42 -26.63
C HIS A 134 -3.27 1.13 -27.03
N ARG A 135 -2.58 1.86 -26.13
CA ARG A 135 -1.35 2.61 -26.48
C ARG A 135 -0.10 2.29 -25.64
N GLY A 136 -0.22 1.48 -24.59
CA GLY A 136 0.84 1.28 -23.58
C GLY A 136 1.95 0.26 -23.88
N GLY A 137 2.36 0.10 -25.14
CA GLY A 137 3.42 -0.83 -25.56
C GLY A 137 4.74 -0.18 -25.98
N ALA A 138 5.08 1.02 -25.51
CA ALA A 138 6.41 1.61 -25.70
C ALA A 138 6.49 2.93 -24.92
N LEU A 139 7.03 2.93 -23.69
CA LEU A 139 7.65 4.09 -23.03
C LEU A 139 8.04 3.73 -21.58
N VAL A 140 8.95 2.78 -21.42
CA VAL A 140 9.80 2.69 -20.23
C VAL A 140 11.21 2.39 -20.72
N LEU A 141 12.17 3.15 -20.18
CA LEU A 141 13.62 3.15 -20.45
C LEU A 141 14.09 4.02 -21.61
N GLU A 142 14.24 5.32 -21.34
CA GLU A 142 15.54 5.98 -21.49
C GLU A 142 15.51 7.33 -20.78
N ARG A 143 16.34 7.46 -19.73
CA ARG A 143 17.04 8.68 -19.29
C ARG A 143 17.73 8.45 -17.94
N GLN A 144 18.85 7.75 -17.97
CA GLN A 144 19.96 8.01 -17.07
C GLN A 144 21.25 7.96 -17.87
N ALA A 145 21.86 9.15 -18.04
CA ALA A 145 23.30 9.41 -18.04
C ALA A 145 23.59 10.63 -18.92
N HIS A 146 23.48 11.85 -18.36
CA HIS A 146 24.24 13.01 -18.81
C HIS A 146 24.32 14.07 -17.70
N SER A 147 25.35 13.98 -16.88
CA SER A 147 26.05 15.10 -16.23
C SER A 147 27.25 14.47 -15.53
N GLY A 148 28.50 14.78 -15.82
CA GLY A 148 29.03 16.07 -16.20
C GLY A 148 30.26 16.30 -15.34
N ARG A 149 31.38 15.78 -15.84
CA ARG A 149 32.75 15.88 -15.32
C ARG A 149 33.11 17.33 -14.94
N VAL A 150 33.45 17.58 -13.67
CA VAL A 150 34.22 18.78 -13.29
C VAL A 150 35.53 18.34 -12.64
N ARG A 151 36.62 18.81 -13.26
CA ARG A 151 38.02 18.57 -12.87
C ARG A 151 38.39 19.41 -11.64
N SER A 152 39.10 18.77 -10.72
CA SER A 152 40.23 19.25 -9.91
C SER A 152 40.55 20.75 -9.91
N VAL A 153 40.55 21.35 -8.71
CA VAL A 153 41.52 22.39 -8.33
C VAL A 153 42.15 22.00 -6.99
N LYS A 154 43.42 21.57 -7.04
CA LYS A 154 44.35 21.64 -5.90
C LYS A 154 44.71 23.10 -5.68
N HIS A 155 44.81 23.56 -4.43
CA HIS A 155 45.97 24.34 -3.97
C HIS A 155 46.12 24.29 -2.43
N PRO A 156 47.35 24.39 -1.89
CA PRO A 156 47.70 24.01 -0.53
C PRO A 156 47.83 25.21 0.41
N VAL A 157 47.56 25.06 1.72
CA VAL A 157 48.12 25.96 2.75
C VAL A 157 48.54 25.16 3.98
N ARG A 158 49.72 25.53 4.48
CA ARG A 158 50.60 24.87 5.45
C ARG A 158 50.23 25.27 6.89
N LYS A 159 50.31 24.28 7.80
CA LYS A 159 50.67 24.28 9.23
C LYS A 159 50.45 25.56 10.08
N SER A 160 49.76 25.38 11.21
CA SER A 160 50.34 25.72 12.51
C SER A 160 49.78 24.81 13.60
N ALA A 161 50.69 24.18 14.32
CA ALA A 161 50.43 23.46 15.56
C ALA A 161 50.91 24.37 16.69
N THR A 162 50.06 24.65 17.69
CA THR A 162 50.53 24.95 19.06
C THR A 162 49.41 24.72 20.08
N ASN A 163 49.73 23.87 21.07
CA ASN A 163 49.27 23.76 22.47
C ASN A 163 47.79 23.63 22.84
N SER A 164 47.47 22.53 23.54
CA SER A 164 47.33 22.54 25.02
C SER A 164 46.92 21.17 25.59
N ALA A 165 47.55 20.77 26.70
CA ALA A 165 47.16 19.81 27.75
C ALA A 165 48.43 19.03 28.19
N VAL A 166 49.14 19.48 29.23
CA VAL A 166 48.98 19.15 30.68
C VAL A 166 49.21 17.68 30.96
#